data_AF-A0A5C4L9U5-F1
#
_entry.id   AF-A0A5C4L9U5-F1
#
_cell.length_a   1.000
_cell.length_b   1.000
_cell.length_c   1.000
_cell.angle_alpha   90.00
_cell.angle_beta   90.00
_cell.angle_gamma   90.00
#
_symmetry.space_group_name_H-M   'P 1'
#
loop_
_entity.id
_entity.type
_entity.pdbx_description
1 polymer ?
#
loop_
_entity_poly.entity_id
_entity_poly.type
_entity_poly.pdbx_seq_one_letter_code
_entity_poly.pdbx_strand_id
1 'polypeptide(L)'
;MRDLISYGNVIALLSIVAAGAAIYLALTDSKGAAITMGGLFLSMGIVSQLDRFKSFEAFTIKAQLQDRIDRADELIKQLRTLSLLVAKAGYASTGLTTMSFGAVQASNYNLTKDFDAVLSTLSLTEDELQNVKQPLVKALAYRIWAGFFGVALAIPQYHPSDSSQRNPLSAKDGAALTTLNHNRLLSANNADDLRVLLKMFLPDGMSPQQISAADGYIEKLITLYEGCRKAGGPTPEFIAFEAQALTGAQIAPAAKAIYNGQIPD
;
A
#
# COMPACT_ATOMS: atom_id res chain seq x y z
N MET A 1 -4.55 -8.10 -56.39
CA MET A 1 -3.82 -7.18 -55.48
C MET A 1 -4.77 -6.25 -54.68
N ARG A 2 -6.04 -6.64 -54.45
CA ARG A 2 -7.05 -5.79 -53.78
C ARG A 2 -7.64 -6.39 -52.48
N ASP A 3 -7.14 -7.55 -52.03
CA ASP A 3 -7.65 -8.26 -50.85
C ASP A 3 -6.63 -8.34 -49.68
N LEU A 4 -5.59 -7.50 -49.69
CA LEU A 4 -4.57 -7.50 -48.63
C LEU A 4 -4.90 -6.57 -47.44
N ILE A 5 -5.97 -5.79 -47.54
CA ILE A 5 -6.46 -4.94 -46.46
C ILE A 5 -7.82 -5.48 -46.00
N SER A 6 -7.79 -6.65 -45.37
CA SER A 6 -8.93 -7.11 -44.58
C SER A 6 -9.18 -6.09 -43.47
N TYR A 7 -10.41 -5.61 -43.32
CA TYR A 7 -10.83 -4.67 -42.27
C TYR A 7 -10.35 -5.10 -40.87
N GLY A 8 -10.30 -6.40 -40.62
CA GLY A 8 -9.77 -6.97 -39.37
C GLY A 8 -8.28 -6.71 -39.14
N ASN A 9 -7.46 -6.72 -40.19
CA ASN A 9 -6.03 -6.40 -40.08
C ASN A 9 -5.81 -4.92 -39.78
N VAL A 10 -6.66 -4.03 -40.31
CA VAL A 10 -6.59 -2.58 -40.03
C VAL A 10 -6.96 -2.28 -38.57
N ILE A 11 -8.02 -2.92 -38.05
CA ILE A 11 -8.44 -2.75 -36.65
C ILE A 11 -7.39 -3.31 -35.69
N ALA A 12 -6.79 -4.46 -36.01
CA ALA A 12 -5.71 -5.04 -35.20
C ALA A 12 -4.45 -4.17 -35.18
N LEU A 13 -4.12 -3.52 -36.30
CA LEU A 13 -2.97 -2.63 -36.38
C LEU A 13 -3.24 -1.32 -35.60
N LEU A 14 -4.46 -0.79 -35.70
CA LEU A 14 -4.90 0.38 -34.92
C LEU A 14 -4.96 0.10 -33.42
N SER A 15 -5.34 -1.10 -33.00
CA SER A 15 -5.35 -1.46 -31.58
C SER A 15 -3.94 -1.59 -31.00
N ILE A 16 -2.98 -2.15 -31.74
CA ILE A 16 -1.56 -2.16 -31.32
C ILE A 16 -1.02 -0.73 -31.18
N VAL A 17 -1.37 0.17 -32.11
CA VAL A 17 -0.98 1.59 -32.04
C VAL A 17 -1.63 2.30 -30.85
N ALA A 18 -2.91 2.03 -30.58
CA ALA A 18 -3.62 2.59 -29.42
C ALA A 18 -3.03 2.10 -28.09
N ALA A 19 -2.64 0.83 -28.00
CA ALA A 19 -1.96 0.28 -26.83
C ALA A 19 -0.58 0.94 -26.63
N GLY A 20 0.20 1.10 -27.70
CA GLY A 20 1.49 1.81 -27.66
C GLY A 20 1.34 3.26 -27.20
N ALA A 21 0.32 3.97 -27.70
CA ALA A 21 0.01 5.33 -27.28
C ALA A 21 -0.46 5.41 -25.81
N ALA A 22 -1.26 4.44 -25.34
CA ALA A 22 -1.68 4.37 -23.94
C ALA A 22 -0.49 4.19 -22.99
N ILE A 23 0.46 3.32 -23.34
CA ILE A 23 1.71 3.11 -22.59
C ILE A 23 2.54 4.41 -22.59
N TYR A 24 2.70 5.05 -23.75
CA TYR A 24 3.45 6.31 -23.85
C TYR A 24 2.80 7.45 -23.03
N LEU A 25 1.47 7.55 -23.04
CA LEU A 25 0.72 8.55 -22.27
C LEU A 25 0.73 8.26 -20.77
N ALA A 26 0.75 6.98 -20.38
CA ALA A 26 0.95 6.58 -18.99
C ALA A 26 2.35 6.95 -18.48
N LEU A 27 3.37 6.89 -19.35
CA LEU A 27 4.74 7.30 -19.02
C LEU A 27 4.94 8.83 -18.97
N THR A 28 4.03 9.62 -19.56
CA THR A 28 4.06 11.09 -19.57
C THR A 28 3.05 11.72 -18.60
N ASP A 29 2.58 10.94 -17.61
CA ASP A 29 1.74 11.35 -16.49
C ASP A 29 0.33 11.87 -16.86
N SER A 30 -0.12 11.60 -18.08
CA SER A 30 -1.46 11.94 -18.56
C SER A 30 -2.46 10.81 -18.27
N LYS A 31 -2.81 10.66 -16.99
CA LYS A 31 -3.70 9.58 -16.47
C LYS A 31 -5.04 9.48 -17.21
N GLY A 32 -5.66 10.62 -17.54
CA GLY A 32 -6.94 10.64 -18.26
C GLY A 32 -6.84 10.09 -19.69
N ALA A 33 -5.77 10.43 -20.41
CA ALA A 33 -5.57 9.94 -21.77
C ALA A 33 -5.17 8.46 -21.82
N ALA A 34 -4.40 7.98 -20.83
CA ALA A 34 -4.03 6.57 -20.72
C ALA A 34 -5.27 5.67 -20.49
N ILE A 35 -6.18 6.07 -19.60
CA ILE A 35 -7.45 5.35 -19.35
C ILE A 35 -8.32 5.36 -20.62
N THR A 36 -8.45 6.51 -21.26
CA THR A 36 -9.27 6.65 -22.47
C THR A 36 -8.74 5.78 -23.61
N MET A 37 -7.42 5.77 -23.83
CA MET A 37 -6.78 4.94 -24.85
C MET A 37 -6.82 3.44 -24.52
N GLY A 38 -6.65 3.06 -23.25
CA GLY A 38 -6.83 1.68 -22.80
C GLY A 38 -8.26 1.17 -23.01
N GLY A 39 -9.26 2.01 -22.72
CA GLY A 39 -10.66 1.73 -23.02
C GLY A 39 -10.95 1.60 -24.51
N LEU A 40 -10.35 2.46 -25.34
CA LEU A 40 -10.47 2.41 -26.79
C LEU A 40 -9.86 1.13 -27.38
N PHE A 41 -8.71 0.71 -26.85
CA PHE A 41 -8.05 -0.55 -27.20
C PHE A 41 -8.95 -1.76 -26.93
N LEU A 42 -9.55 -1.82 -25.73
CA LEU A 42 -10.51 -2.86 -25.35
C LEU A 42 -11.72 -2.87 -26.29
N SER A 43 -12.28 -1.70 -26.57
CA SER A 43 -13.43 -1.53 -27.46
C SER A 43 -13.11 -2.04 -28.88
N MET A 44 -11.94 -1.68 -29.41
CA MET A 44 -11.48 -2.15 -30.72
C MET A 44 -11.21 -3.66 -30.75
N GLY A 45 -10.67 -4.23 -29.67
CA GLY A 45 -10.46 -5.67 -29.56
C GLY A 45 -11.78 -6.46 -29.59
N ILE A 46 -12.83 -5.94 -28.95
CA ILE A 46 -14.18 -6.52 -29.01
C ILE A 46 -14.75 -6.42 -30.42
N VAL A 47 -14.62 -5.25 -31.06
CA VAL A 47 -15.15 -5.02 -32.42
C VAL A 47 -14.40 -5.83 -33.47
N SER A 48 -13.09 -6.05 -33.34
CA SER A 48 -12.33 -6.85 -34.31
C SER A 48 -12.77 -8.32 -34.32
N GLN A 49 -13.39 -8.80 -33.24
CA GLN A 49 -13.93 -10.15 -33.14
C GLN A 49 -15.36 -10.24 -33.73
N LEU A 50 -16.06 -9.11 -33.94
CA LEU A 50 -17.46 -9.07 -34.40
C LEU A 50 -17.67 -9.62 -35.81
N ASP A 51 -16.68 -9.56 -36.72
CA ASP A 51 -16.85 -10.10 -38.07
C ASP A 51 -16.93 -11.64 -38.11
N ARG A 52 -16.51 -12.33 -37.04
CA ARG A 52 -16.73 -13.78 -36.88
C ARG A 52 -18.19 -14.14 -36.53
N PHE A 53 -19.11 -13.18 -36.50
CA PHE A 53 -20.50 -13.37 -36.07
C PHE A 53 -21.51 -13.51 -37.22
N LYS A 54 -21.14 -13.17 -38.47
CA LYS A 54 -22.13 -13.07 -39.57
C LYS A 54 -22.42 -14.34 -40.37
N SER A 55 -21.77 -15.48 -40.13
CA SER A 55 -21.77 -16.59 -41.11
C SER A 55 -22.43 -17.93 -40.71
N PHE A 56 -23.23 -18.05 -39.64
CA PHE A 56 -23.81 -19.37 -39.29
C PHE A 56 -25.25 -19.31 -38.74
N GLU A 57 -26.21 -19.77 -39.55
CA GLU A 57 -27.64 -19.80 -39.26
C GLU A 57 -28.05 -20.94 -38.29
N ALA A 58 -28.83 -20.52 -37.31
CA ALA A 58 -29.81 -21.25 -36.47
C ALA A 58 -29.37 -22.38 -35.52
N PHE A 59 -28.68 -23.45 -35.94
CA PHE A 59 -28.40 -24.60 -35.04
C PHE A 59 -27.02 -24.57 -34.38
N THR A 60 -26.04 -23.95 -35.03
CA THR A 60 -24.70 -23.68 -34.47
C THR A 60 -24.70 -22.55 -33.44
N ILE A 61 -25.78 -21.75 -33.39
CA ILE A 61 -25.90 -20.56 -32.54
C ILE A 61 -25.87 -20.91 -31.05
N LYS A 62 -26.53 -22.00 -30.61
CA LYS A 62 -26.53 -22.38 -29.17
C LYS A 62 -25.17 -22.90 -28.68
N ALA A 63 -24.51 -23.74 -29.46
CA ALA A 63 -23.18 -24.27 -29.12
C ALA A 63 -22.10 -23.17 -29.18
N GLN A 64 -22.17 -22.27 -30.17
CA GLN A 64 -21.29 -21.10 -30.21
C GLN A 64 -21.63 -20.07 -29.16
N LEU A 65 -22.89 -19.92 -28.73
CA LEU A 65 -23.21 -19.04 -27.59
C LEU A 65 -22.56 -19.58 -26.32
N GLN A 66 -22.67 -20.88 -26.06
CA GLN A 66 -22.06 -21.52 -24.89
C GLN A 66 -20.52 -21.36 -24.93
N ASP A 67 -19.86 -21.72 -26.04
CA ASP A 67 -18.40 -21.54 -26.20
C ASP A 67 -17.96 -20.07 -26.11
N ARG A 68 -18.80 -19.13 -26.56
CA ARG A 68 -18.54 -17.69 -26.42
C ARG A 68 -18.76 -17.18 -25.01
N ILE A 69 -19.75 -17.69 -24.29
CA ILE A 69 -19.97 -17.40 -22.86
C ILE A 69 -18.78 -17.94 -22.06
N ASP A 70 -18.37 -19.18 -22.31
CA ASP A 70 -17.23 -19.80 -21.63
C ASP A 70 -15.92 -19.01 -21.91
N ARG A 71 -15.69 -18.57 -23.15
CA ARG A 71 -14.56 -17.68 -23.48
C ARG A 71 -14.67 -16.28 -22.87
N ALA A 72 -15.87 -15.71 -22.82
CA ALA A 72 -16.08 -14.42 -22.19
C ALA A 72 -15.79 -14.52 -20.68
N ASP A 73 -16.22 -15.60 -20.02
CA ASP A 73 -15.91 -15.90 -18.63
C ASP A 73 -14.41 -16.09 -18.41
N GLU A 74 -13.72 -16.78 -19.33
CA GLU A 74 -12.27 -16.92 -19.29
C GLU A 74 -11.56 -15.55 -19.42
N LEU A 75 -11.99 -14.70 -20.36
CA LEU A 75 -11.45 -13.35 -20.54
C LEU A 75 -11.74 -12.44 -19.34
N ILE A 76 -12.93 -12.52 -18.75
CA ILE A 76 -13.29 -11.80 -17.52
C ILE A 76 -12.40 -12.26 -16.37
N LYS A 77 -12.13 -13.56 -16.25
CA LYS A 77 -11.23 -14.12 -15.24
C LYS A 77 -9.79 -13.64 -15.44
N GLN A 78 -9.30 -13.60 -16.67
CA GLN A 78 -7.98 -13.06 -17.00
C GLN A 78 -7.88 -11.56 -16.68
N LEU A 79 -8.90 -10.78 -17.05
CA LEU A 79 -8.98 -9.34 -16.74
C LEU A 79 -9.03 -9.08 -15.23
N ARG A 80 -9.80 -9.87 -14.47
CA ARG A 80 -9.83 -9.81 -13.00
C ARG A 80 -8.44 -10.09 -12.43
N THR A 81 -7.77 -11.14 -12.92
CA THR A 81 -6.42 -11.52 -12.48
C THR A 81 -5.40 -10.42 -12.76
N LEU A 82 -5.43 -9.83 -13.96
CA LEU A 82 -4.54 -8.72 -14.33
C LEU A 82 -4.82 -7.47 -13.51
N SER A 83 -6.10 -7.12 -13.30
CA SER A 83 -6.49 -5.95 -12.50
C SER A 83 -6.04 -6.08 -11.04
N LEU A 84 -6.16 -7.28 -10.47
CA LEU A 84 -5.64 -7.61 -9.13
C LEU A 84 -4.12 -7.46 -9.07
N LEU A 85 -3.40 -7.97 -10.08
CA LEU A 85 -1.95 -7.87 -10.13
C LEU A 85 -1.48 -6.42 -10.23
N VAL A 86 -2.12 -5.62 -11.09
CA VAL A 86 -1.82 -4.19 -11.26
C VAL A 86 -2.13 -3.41 -9.97
N ALA A 87 -3.27 -3.66 -9.33
CA ALA A 87 -3.61 -3.02 -8.07
C ALA A 87 -2.60 -3.39 -6.97
N LYS A 88 -2.23 -4.67 -6.85
CA LYS A 88 -1.23 -5.13 -5.87
C LYS A 88 0.13 -4.49 -6.12
N ALA A 89 0.55 -4.37 -7.38
CA ALA A 89 1.77 -3.66 -7.76
C ALA A 89 1.69 -2.16 -7.44
N GLY A 90 0.53 -1.53 -7.68
CA GLY A 90 0.25 -0.14 -7.34
C GLY A 90 0.33 0.12 -5.83
N TYR A 91 -0.29 -0.75 -5.02
CA TYR A 91 -0.18 -0.70 -3.56
C TYR A 91 1.24 -0.94 -3.06
N ALA A 92 1.97 -1.90 -3.66
CA ALA A 92 3.36 -2.15 -3.32
C ALA A 92 4.25 -0.95 -3.66
N SER A 93 4.07 -0.32 -4.82
CA SER A 93 4.78 0.89 -5.23
C SER A 93 4.47 2.07 -4.30
N THR A 94 3.19 2.27 -3.95
CA THR A 94 2.76 3.31 -3.01
C THR A 94 3.33 3.06 -1.61
N GLY A 95 3.35 1.80 -1.17
CA GLY A 95 3.97 1.39 0.08
C GLY A 95 5.49 1.64 0.07
N LEU A 96 6.19 1.25 -0.99
CA LEU A 96 7.62 1.46 -1.15
C LEU A 96 7.96 2.95 -1.16
N THR A 97 7.24 3.76 -1.93
CA THR A 97 7.46 5.23 -1.96
C THR A 97 7.22 5.86 -0.60
N THR A 98 6.19 5.42 0.12
CA THR A 98 5.93 5.82 1.52
C THR A 98 7.09 5.45 2.44
N MET A 99 7.65 4.25 2.30
CA MET A 99 8.84 3.82 3.06
C MET A 99 10.09 4.65 2.70
N SER A 100 10.33 4.89 1.40
CA SER A 100 11.59 5.43 0.87
C SER A 100 11.74 6.94 0.94
N PHE A 101 10.66 7.71 0.72
CA PHE A 101 10.76 9.16 0.56
C PHE A 101 10.17 9.96 1.73
N GLY A 102 9.48 9.29 2.66
CA GLY A 102 8.80 9.94 3.77
C GLY A 102 7.57 10.73 3.32
N ALA A 103 6.57 10.77 4.20
CA ALA A 103 5.24 11.32 3.95
C ALA A 103 4.39 10.48 2.98
N VAL A 104 3.30 9.93 3.49
CA VAL A 104 2.08 9.69 2.75
C VAL A 104 1.57 11.06 2.30
N GLN A 105 1.98 11.45 1.10
CA GLN A 105 1.44 12.64 0.47
C GLN A 105 -0.07 12.45 0.26
N ALA A 106 -0.85 13.53 0.30
CA ALA A 106 -2.28 13.49 -0.02
C ALA A 106 -2.55 12.88 -1.41
N SER A 107 -1.60 13.02 -2.34
CA SER A 107 -1.60 12.35 -3.65
C SER A 107 -1.58 10.82 -3.54
N ASN A 108 -0.82 10.25 -2.59
CA ASN A 108 -0.78 8.81 -2.34
C ASN A 108 -2.09 8.32 -1.73
N TYR A 109 -2.74 9.10 -0.86
CA TYR A 109 -4.07 8.79 -0.35
C TYR A 109 -5.10 8.70 -1.49
N ASN A 110 -5.16 9.71 -2.38
CA ASN A 110 -6.07 9.70 -3.51
C ASN A 110 -5.79 8.53 -4.48
N LEU A 111 -4.52 8.21 -4.72
CA LEU A 111 -4.15 7.07 -5.56
C LEU A 111 -4.66 5.74 -5.00
N THR A 112 -4.63 5.56 -3.67
CA THR A 112 -5.23 4.36 -3.04
C THR A 112 -6.74 4.30 -3.21
N LYS A 113 -7.42 5.45 -3.23
CA LYS A 113 -8.87 5.53 -3.51
C LYS A 113 -9.19 5.18 -4.96
N ASP A 114 -8.34 5.57 -5.90
CA ASP A 114 -8.51 5.18 -7.31
C ASP A 114 -8.39 3.65 -7.47
N PHE A 115 -7.43 3.02 -6.78
CA PHE A 115 -7.33 1.55 -6.76
C PHE A 115 -8.54 0.90 -6.09
N ASP A 116 -9.03 1.44 -4.98
CA ASP A 116 -10.26 0.96 -4.33
C ASP A 116 -11.47 1.01 -5.25
N ALA A 117 -11.63 2.11 -6.02
CA ALA A 117 -12.70 2.24 -6.98
C ALA A 117 -12.64 1.15 -8.06
N VAL A 118 -11.45 0.89 -8.61
CA VAL A 118 -11.26 -0.20 -9.60
C VAL A 118 -11.55 -1.56 -8.97
N LEU A 119 -11.02 -1.85 -7.78
CA LEU A 119 -11.21 -3.13 -7.10
C LEU A 119 -12.67 -3.38 -6.72
N SER A 120 -13.44 -2.34 -6.40
CA SER A 120 -14.87 -2.46 -6.09
C SER A 120 -15.70 -3.01 -7.25
N THR A 121 -15.25 -2.83 -8.49
CA THR A 121 -15.91 -3.36 -9.69
C THR A 121 -15.70 -4.86 -9.91
N LEU A 122 -14.73 -5.46 -9.22
CA LEU A 122 -14.29 -6.84 -9.46
C LEU A 122 -14.99 -7.87 -8.56
N SER A 123 -15.94 -7.45 -7.72
CA SER A 123 -16.70 -8.32 -6.79
C SER A 123 -15.77 -9.25 -6.00
N LEU A 124 -14.72 -8.68 -5.42
CA LEU A 124 -13.74 -9.41 -4.62
C LEU A 124 -14.32 -9.77 -3.25
N THR A 125 -13.84 -10.87 -2.67
CA THR A 125 -14.08 -11.13 -1.25
C THR A 125 -13.26 -10.16 -0.39
N GLU A 126 -13.67 -9.97 0.86
CA GLU A 126 -12.90 -9.14 1.81
C GLU A 126 -11.46 -9.68 1.98
N ASP A 127 -11.29 -11.00 2.04
CA ASP A 127 -9.97 -11.63 2.15
C ASP A 127 -9.07 -11.33 0.94
N GLU A 128 -9.62 -11.36 -0.27
CA GLU A 128 -8.90 -10.99 -1.50
C GLU A 128 -8.48 -9.52 -1.47
N LEU A 129 -9.40 -8.64 -1.05
CA LEU A 129 -9.15 -7.21 -0.94
C LEU A 129 -8.03 -6.90 0.06
N GLN A 130 -8.06 -7.54 1.24
CA GLN A 130 -7.03 -7.39 2.27
C GLN A 130 -5.67 -7.91 1.79
N ASN A 131 -5.63 -9.02 1.04
CA ASN A 131 -4.37 -9.53 0.46
C ASN A 131 -3.75 -8.56 -0.54
N VAL A 132 -4.56 -7.93 -1.39
CA VAL A 132 -4.10 -6.93 -2.37
C VAL A 132 -3.53 -5.70 -1.68
N LYS A 133 -4.15 -5.26 -0.58
CA LYS A 133 -3.76 -4.07 0.20
C LYS A 133 -2.60 -4.33 1.17
N GLN A 134 -2.29 -5.59 1.48
CA GLN A 134 -1.27 -5.98 2.46
C GLN A 134 0.08 -5.26 2.29
N PRO A 135 0.64 -5.08 1.07
CA PRO A 135 1.92 -4.39 0.91
C PRO A 135 1.90 -2.95 1.44
N LEU A 136 0.79 -2.23 1.24
CA LEU A 136 0.63 -0.87 1.77
C LEU A 136 0.53 -0.89 3.30
N VAL A 137 -0.27 -1.80 3.85
CA VAL A 137 -0.42 -1.92 5.31
C VAL A 137 0.93 -2.20 6.00
N LYS A 138 1.77 -3.07 5.42
CA LYS A 138 3.15 -3.31 5.90
C LYS A 138 4.01 -2.05 5.87
N ALA A 139 3.87 -1.21 4.83
CA ALA A 139 4.55 0.07 4.78
C ALA A 139 4.11 1.01 5.90
N LEU A 140 2.82 1.07 6.21
CA LEU A 140 2.30 1.89 7.31
C LEU A 140 2.84 1.40 8.67
N ALA A 141 2.92 0.08 8.90
CA ALA A 141 3.54 -0.49 10.10
C ALA A 141 5.01 -0.05 10.24
N TYR A 142 5.77 -0.12 9.14
CA TYR A 142 7.16 0.31 9.10
C TYR A 142 7.30 1.81 9.43
N ARG A 143 6.40 2.67 8.93
CA ARG A 143 6.42 4.11 9.24
C ARG A 143 6.14 4.40 10.71
N ILE A 144 5.18 3.69 11.31
CA ILE A 144 4.88 3.80 12.75
C ILE A 144 6.11 3.40 13.57
N TRP A 145 6.73 2.27 13.21
CA TRP A 145 7.99 1.85 13.84
C TRP A 145 9.09 2.89 13.68
N ALA A 146 9.31 3.43 12.49
CA ALA A 146 10.37 4.40 12.24
C ALA A 146 10.17 5.69 13.05
N GLY A 147 8.93 6.17 13.17
CA GLY A 147 8.58 7.32 14.02
C GLY A 147 8.85 7.03 15.50
N PHE A 148 8.46 5.86 15.99
CA PHE A 148 8.73 5.43 17.36
C PHE A 148 10.23 5.21 17.64
N PHE A 149 10.98 4.68 16.68
CA PHE A 149 12.40 4.43 16.83
C PHE A 149 13.16 5.72 17.14
N GLY A 150 12.79 6.84 16.50
CA GLY A 150 13.31 8.16 16.85
C GLY A 150 13.02 8.56 18.30
N VAL A 151 11.82 8.29 18.80
CA VAL A 151 11.44 8.52 20.21
C VAL A 151 12.28 7.65 21.14
N ALA A 152 12.41 6.36 20.83
CA ALA A 152 13.17 5.40 21.64
C ALA A 152 14.66 5.78 21.76
N LEU A 153 15.27 6.29 20.68
CA LEU A 153 16.65 6.78 20.69
C LEU A 153 16.83 8.11 21.44
N ALA A 154 15.77 8.92 21.55
CA ALA A 154 15.80 10.20 22.25
C ALA A 154 15.62 10.06 23.76
N ILE A 155 14.92 9.02 24.25
CA ILE A 155 14.67 8.80 25.68
C ILE A 155 15.96 8.83 26.54
N PRO A 156 17.05 8.11 26.18
CA PRO A 156 18.27 8.10 26.99
C PRO A 156 19.02 9.44 27.05
N GLN A 157 18.70 10.38 26.16
CA GLN A 157 19.34 11.71 26.13
C GLN A 157 18.83 12.60 27.27
N TYR A 158 17.71 12.24 27.90
CA TYR A 158 17.22 12.90 29.09
C TYR A 158 17.95 12.33 30.31
N HIS A 159 18.79 13.15 30.93
CA HIS A 159 19.45 12.83 32.19
C HIS A 159 18.77 13.59 33.34
N PRO A 160 18.65 12.97 34.54
CA PRO A 160 18.24 13.74 35.69
C PRO A 160 19.35 14.77 35.97
N SER A 161 18.95 16.02 36.24
CA SER A 161 19.88 17.10 36.59
C SER A 161 20.69 16.81 37.87
N ASP A 162 20.28 15.78 38.62
CA ASP A 162 20.90 15.31 39.84
C ASP A 162 21.70 14.03 39.54
N SER A 163 23.02 14.16 39.45
CA SER A 163 24.00 13.12 39.08
C SER A 163 24.10 11.95 40.07
N SER A 164 23.21 11.91 41.07
CA SER A 164 23.15 10.91 42.13
C SER A 164 22.34 9.65 41.76
N GLN A 165 21.55 9.66 40.67
CA GLN A 165 20.83 8.47 40.21
C GLN A 165 21.75 7.53 39.40
N ARG A 166 22.07 6.39 40.03
CA ARG A 166 23.13 5.44 39.62
C ARG A 166 22.84 4.55 38.39
N ASN A 167 21.64 4.63 37.79
CA ASN A 167 21.34 3.83 36.59
C ASN A 167 21.00 4.77 35.41
N PRO A 168 22.00 5.19 34.63
CA PRO A 168 21.72 5.89 33.38
C PRO A 168 20.96 4.94 32.45
N LEU A 169 19.89 5.46 31.83
CA LEU A 169 19.21 4.75 30.75
C LEU A 169 20.23 4.44 29.66
N SER A 170 20.30 3.17 29.25
CA SER A 170 21.21 2.77 28.18
C SER A 170 20.45 2.68 26.88
N ALA A 171 20.85 3.48 25.90
CA ALA A 171 20.40 3.29 24.53
C ALA A 171 20.79 1.89 24.05
N LYS A 172 19.87 1.20 23.39
CA LYS A 172 20.21 -0.02 22.65
C LYS A 172 20.91 0.35 21.35
N ASP A 173 21.76 -0.54 20.86
CA ASP A 173 22.35 -0.39 19.53
C ASP A 173 21.26 -0.53 18.45
N GLY A 174 20.69 0.61 18.08
CA GLY A 174 19.59 0.68 17.12
C GLY A 174 19.99 0.17 15.74
N ALA A 175 21.26 0.32 15.33
CA ALA A 175 21.75 -0.16 14.05
C ALA A 175 21.85 -1.69 14.03
N ALA A 176 22.40 -2.28 15.09
CA ALA A 176 22.44 -3.73 15.27
C ALA A 176 21.01 -4.32 15.35
N LEU A 177 20.12 -3.71 16.14
CA LEU A 177 18.73 -4.17 16.26
C LEU A 177 17.98 -4.10 14.93
N THR A 178 18.15 -3.01 14.18
CA THR A 178 17.51 -2.85 12.86
C THR A 178 18.05 -3.89 11.87
N THR A 179 19.35 -4.14 11.88
CA THR A 179 20.00 -5.15 11.01
C THR A 179 19.51 -6.56 11.35
N LEU A 180 19.51 -6.92 12.63
CA LEU A 180 19.08 -8.25 13.10
C LEU A 180 17.59 -8.51 12.91
N ASN A 181 16.77 -7.45 12.91
CA ASN A 181 15.32 -7.56 12.81
C ASN A 181 14.75 -7.03 11.50
N HIS A 182 15.58 -6.74 10.49
CA HIS A 182 15.13 -6.13 9.23
C HIS A 182 13.95 -6.88 8.59
N ASN A 183 14.05 -8.21 8.52
CA ASN A 183 12.97 -9.04 7.99
C ASN A 183 11.69 -8.93 8.83
N ARG A 184 11.80 -8.88 10.16
CA ARG A 184 10.64 -8.73 11.06
C ARG A 184 9.99 -7.35 10.91
N LEU A 185 10.80 -6.30 10.73
CA LEU A 185 10.33 -4.93 10.48
C LEU A 185 9.52 -4.83 9.19
N LEU A 186 9.93 -5.54 8.14
CA LEU A 186 9.21 -5.58 6.86
C LEU A 186 8.05 -6.59 6.84
N SER A 187 7.97 -7.48 7.83
CA SER A 187 6.98 -8.56 7.89
C SER A 187 5.95 -8.41 9.00
N ALA A 188 5.88 -7.26 9.69
CA ALA A 188 4.85 -7.01 10.70
C ALA A 188 3.46 -7.04 10.04
N ASN A 189 2.67 -8.07 10.36
CA ASN A 189 1.40 -8.34 9.67
C ASN A 189 0.18 -8.05 10.55
N ASN A 190 0.38 -7.91 11.86
CA ASN A 190 -0.68 -7.69 12.84
C ASN A 190 -0.19 -6.78 13.98
N ALA A 191 -1.12 -6.32 14.81
CA ALA A 191 -0.82 -5.45 15.95
C ALA A 191 0.17 -6.07 16.95
N ASP A 192 0.09 -7.38 17.18
CA ASP A 192 0.93 -8.05 18.17
C ASP A 192 2.40 -8.09 17.71
N ASP A 193 2.65 -8.38 16.44
CA ASP A 193 3.97 -8.32 15.82
C ASP A 193 4.57 -6.91 15.94
N LEU A 194 3.78 -5.88 15.59
CA LEU A 194 4.21 -4.50 15.69
C LEU A 194 4.49 -4.10 17.14
N ARG A 195 3.65 -4.53 18.09
CA ARG A 195 3.85 -4.26 19.52
C ARG A 195 5.16 -4.87 20.03
N VAL A 196 5.43 -6.12 19.69
CA VAL A 196 6.69 -6.80 20.05
C VAL A 196 7.89 -6.06 19.46
N LEU A 197 7.78 -5.61 18.20
CA LEU A 197 8.83 -4.83 17.54
C LEU A 197 9.07 -3.51 18.28
N LEU A 198 8.03 -2.72 18.56
CA LEU A 198 8.18 -1.43 19.25
C LEU A 198 8.84 -1.61 20.62
N LYS A 199 8.38 -2.58 21.43
CA LYS A 199 8.98 -2.85 22.75
C LYS A 199 10.45 -3.25 22.70
N MET A 200 10.89 -3.91 21.63
CA MET A 200 12.28 -4.34 21.46
C MET A 200 13.27 -3.17 21.48
N PHE A 201 12.86 -2.01 20.95
CA PHE A 201 13.70 -0.82 20.83
C PHE A 201 13.70 0.07 22.07
N LEU A 202 12.90 -0.24 23.09
CA LEU A 202 12.92 0.52 24.34
C LEU A 202 14.30 0.42 25.02
N PRO A 203 14.81 1.53 25.58
CA PRO A 203 16.06 1.54 26.35
C PRO A 203 16.05 0.57 27.54
N ASP A 204 17.24 0.15 27.94
CA ASP A 204 17.40 -0.62 29.18
C ASP A 204 17.49 0.32 30.39
N GLY A 205 17.10 -0.17 31.56
CA GLY A 205 17.15 0.58 32.82
C GLY A 205 15.94 1.49 33.09
N MET A 206 14.88 1.40 32.27
CA MET A 206 13.65 2.17 32.47
C MET A 206 12.95 1.81 33.78
N SER A 207 12.43 2.82 34.49
CA SER A 207 11.61 2.63 35.69
C SER A 207 10.23 2.05 35.34
N PRO A 208 9.51 1.44 36.30
CA PRO A 208 8.16 0.94 36.04
C PRO A 208 7.19 2.00 35.50
N GLN A 209 7.33 3.26 35.93
CA GLN A 209 6.52 4.38 35.45
C GLN A 209 6.85 4.72 33.99
N GLN A 210 8.14 4.74 33.63
CA GLN A 210 8.59 4.97 32.26
C GLN A 210 8.15 3.83 31.33
N ILE A 211 8.22 2.58 31.79
CA ILE A 211 7.72 1.41 31.04
C ILE A 211 6.21 1.53 30.82
N SER A 212 5.45 1.87 31.86
CA SER A 212 4.00 2.05 31.72
C SER A 212 3.63 3.19 30.77
N ALA A 213 4.38 4.29 30.78
CA ALA A 213 4.19 5.40 29.86
C ALA A 213 4.52 5.02 28.41
N ALA A 214 5.62 4.30 28.21
CA ALA A 214 6.01 3.77 26.91
C ALA A 214 4.97 2.79 26.36
N ASP A 215 4.46 1.88 27.21
CA ASP A 215 3.39 0.95 26.83
C ASP A 215 2.11 1.71 26.43
N GLY A 216 1.74 2.77 27.15
CA GLY A 216 0.62 3.63 26.78
C GLY A 216 0.80 4.28 25.41
N TYR A 217 2.01 4.77 25.11
CA TYR A 217 2.31 5.32 23.78
C TYR A 217 2.28 4.26 22.69
N ILE A 218 2.84 3.08 22.97
CA ILE A 218 2.80 1.94 22.05
C ILE A 218 1.35 1.58 21.72
N GLU A 219 0.44 1.49 22.70
CA GLU A 219 -0.97 1.19 22.41
C GLU A 219 -1.67 2.28 21.56
N LYS A 220 -1.29 3.55 21.71
CA LYS A 220 -1.76 4.62 20.80
C LYS A 220 -1.32 4.35 19.36
N LEU A 221 -0.05 4.00 19.16
CA LEU A 221 0.50 3.67 17.85
C LEU A 221 -0.11 2.40 17.26
N ILE A 222 -0.38 1.38 18.09
CA ILE A 222 -1.07 0.16 17.68
C ILE A 222 -2.51 0.46 17.26
N THR A 223 -3.21 1.33 17.98
CA THR A 223 -4.57 1.77 17.60
C THR A 223 -4.57 2.46 16.23
N LEU A 224 -3.56 3.30 15.99
CA LEU A 224 -3.35 3.97 14.70
C LEU A 224 -3.14 2.95 13.56
N TYR A 225 -2.28 1.94 13.81
CA TYR A 225 -2.01 0.86 12.87
C TYR A 225 -3.25 0.02 12.59
N GLU A 226 -4.00 -0.37 13.61
CA GLU A 226 -5.25 -1.12 13.47
C GLU A 226 -6.31 -0.36 12.67
N GLY A 227 -6.40 0.96 12.86
CA GLY A 227 -7.24 1.83 12.04
C GLY A 227 -6.84 1.76 10.57
N CYS A 228 -5.54 1.86 10.27
CA CYS A 228 -5.02 1.74 8.91
C CYS A 228 -5.26 0.35 8.30
N ARG A 229 -5.06 -0.71 9.09
CA ARG A 229 -5.28 -2.08 8.66
C ARG A 229 -6.75 -2.33 8.30
N LYS A 230 -7.68 -1.90 9.15
CA LYS A 230 -9.12 -2.01 8.89
C LYS A 230 -9.55 -1.20 7.66
N ALA A 231 -8.98 -0.01 7.47
CA ALA A 231 -9.20 0.79 6.27
C ALA A 231 -8.50 0.22 5.02
N GLY A 232 -7.53 -0.66 5.20
CA GLY A 232 -6.65 -1.17 4.15
C GLY A 232 -5.72 -0.11 3.55
N GLY A 233 -5.45 0.97 4.29
CA GLY A 233 -4.69 2.12 3.83
C GLY A 233 -4.56 3.21 4.90
N PRO A 234 -3.90 4.33 4.60
CA PRO A 234 -3.69 5.41 5.56
C PRO A 234 -5.01 6.07 5.95
N THR A 235 -5.20 6.34 7.25
CA THR A 235 -6.34 7.10 7.78
C THR A 235 -5.96 8.57 8.00
N PRO A 236 -6.93 9.50 8.17
CA PRO A 236 -6.65 10.89 8.52
C PRO A 236 -5.79 11.04 9.78
N GLU A 237 -6.01 10.21 10.79
CA GLU A 237 -5.25 10.21 12.04
C GLU A 237 -3.79 9.79 11.80
N PHE A 238 -3.57 8.78 10.94
CA PHE A 238 -2.22 8.38 10.53
C PHE A 238 -1.50 9.50 9.78
N ILE A 239 -2.20 10.17 8.85
CA ILE A 239 -1.62 11.27 8.08
C ILE A 239 -1.22 12.43 9.01
N ALA A 240 -2.07 12.76 9.98
CA ALA A 240 -1.78 13.78 10.99
C ALA A 240 -0.56 13.42 11.84
N PHE A 241 -0.48 12.17 12.30
CA PHE A 241 0.69 11.64 13.01
C PHE A 241 1.96 11.73 12.16
N GLU A 242 1.90 11.36 10.89
CA GLU A 242 3.09 11.36 10.04
C GLU A 242 3.57 12.78 9.70
N ALA A 243 2.65 13.74 9.53
CA ALA A 243 2.99 15.15 9.34
C ALA A 243 3.82 15.68 10.53
N GLN A 244 3.48 15.27 11.75
CA GLN A 244 4.25 15.60 12.95
C GLN A 244 5.58 14.81 13.03
N ALA A 245 5.61 13.57 12.55
CA ALA A 245 6.82 12.76 12.49
C ALA A 245 7.91 13.38 11.60
N LEU A 246 7.51 13.88 10.42
CA LEU A 246 8.42 14.43 9.41
C LEU A 246 9.10 15.72 9.86
N THR A 247 8.39 16.53 10.63
CA THR A 247 8.95 17.76 11.21
C THR A 247 9.80 17.48 12.45
N GLY A 248 9.84 16.23 12.93
CA GLY A 248 10.45 15.86 14.20
C GLY A 248 9.73 16.45 15.43
N ALA A 249 8.62 17.15 15.24
CA ALA A 249 7.94 17.92 16.28
C ALA A 249 7.44 17.03 17.42
N GLN A 250 7.11 15.77 17.14
CA GLN A 250 6.62 14.82 18.14
C GLN A 250 7.73 14.03 18.86
N ILE A 251 8.97 13.99 18.34
CA ILE A 251 10.01 13.08 18.86
C ILE A 251 10.45 13.50 20.26
N ALA A 252 10.89 14.75 20.41
CA ALA A 252 11.39 15.24 21.70
C ALA A 252 10.29 15.34 22.78
N PRO A 253 9.08 15.87 22.49
CA PRO A 253 8.01 15.89 23.48
C PRO A 253 7.59 14.50 23.95
N ALA A 254 7.44 13.54 23.02
CA ALA A 254 7.06 12.17 23.38
C ALA A 254 8.16 11.47 24.20
N ALA A 255 9.43 11.61 23.81
CA ALA A 255 10.54 11.03 24.56
C ALA A 255 10.64 11.61 25.97
N LYS A 256 10.45 12.94 26.12
CA LYS A 256 10.42 13.62 27.43
C LYS A 256 9.25 13.16 28.28
N ALA A 257 8.05 13.03 27.71
CA ALA A 257 6.88 12.54 28.42
C ALA A 257 7.11 11.12 28.95
N ILE A 258 7.59 10.19 28.11
CA ILE A 258 7.92 8.82 28.52
C ILE A 258 8.99 8.83 29.61
N TYR A 259 10.04 9.64 29.47
CA TYR A 259 11.09 9.78 30.48
C TYR A 259 10.52 10.22 31.84
N ASN A 260 9.54 11.12 31.84
CA ASN A 260 8.83 11.59 33.04
C ASN A 260 7.76 10.62 33.56
N GLY A 261 7.58 9.45 32.93
CA GLY A 261 6.52 8.50 33.29
C GLY A 261 5.10 8.95 32.88
N GLN A 262 5.00 9.81 31.87
CA GLN A 262 3.75 10.34 31.32
C GLN A 262 3.48 9.77 29.93
N ILE A 263 2.24 9.41 29.64
CA ILE A 263 1.85 8.95 28.31
C ILE A 263 1.89 10.17 27.36
N PRO A 264 2.70 10.15 26.29
CA PRO A 264 2.72 11.18 25.26
C PRO A 264 1.32 11.38 24.67
N ASP A 265 0.97 12.63 24.35
CA ASP A 265 -0.27 12.96 23.65
C ASP A 265 -0.29 12.44 22.20
#